data_AF-A0A543K677-F1
#
_entry.id   AF-A0A543K677-F1
#
_cell.length_a   1.000
_cell.length_b   1.000
_cell.length_c   1.000
_cell.angle_alpha   90.00
_cell.angle_beta   90.00
_cell.angle_gamma   90.00
#
_symmetry.space_group_name_H-M   'P 1'
#
loop_
_entity.id
_entity.type
_entity.pdbx_description
1 polymer ?
#
loop_
_entity_poly.entity_id
_entity_poly.type
_entity_poly.pdbx_seq_one_letter_code
_entity_poly.pdbx_strand_id
1 'polypeptide(L)'
;MSDLPENHDNAGARGADADDSSVSPFDELMAGAGSAAGSSAARTSTGGQAEFTTTFRGYDKAEVDAAIAELTRRQSGSSEELAQLKDKYRRAAVTIKTHLSTIDELEAKLSSLEADLAVEQARSTNAEDKVQTLTDELVNAADESTKGRERFEEVLRVAEDQASVIIKNASVQADRLLEAARDEIAAQRAAAQADADTLRSQAETDAAQARLRIDTELTAHGAQLEREAAHAAEKVAQADQEAAAIRTEAEKGAAALRSLVARESEQARAEAEDAVREQRMRALEFEEALTRRQDDAQQEFLMLHNQAVAHAERITKDANDQVAASIEHAQRITAKADDFDKLMRAQSQQLEADAKLRSREILDRASTKAQKIIDTVTQHSQSVLRDAEDRTRNLRWQQQQLTSFMSEVKELMRSEGAGDSAAAVIDAAAPEPAPLTDSGFDETTEA
;
A
#
# COMPACT_ATOMS: atom_id res chain seq x y z
N MET A 1 32.86 81.99 -49.14
CA MET A 1 33.42 81.27 -50.30
C MET A 1 34.29 80.17 -49.71
N SER A 2 33.74 79.05 -49.22
CA SER A 2 32.53 78.32 -49.66
C SER A 2 32.71 77.70 -51.03
N ASP A 3 32.93 76.39 -51.05
CA ASP A 3 32.30 75.45 -51.97
C ASP A 3 32.03 74.15 -51.20
N LEU A 4 30.82 73.59 -51.35
CA LEU A 4 30.48 72.25 -50.91
C LEU A 4 30.49 71.35 -52.16
N PRO A 5 30.85 70.06 -52.06
CA PRO A 5 30.57 69.12 -53.15
C PRO A 5 29.04 68.96 -53.29
N GLU A 6 28.54 69.12 -54.51
CA GLU A 6 27.13 68.92 -54.83
C GLU A 6 26.72 67.45 -54.67
N ASN A 7 25.46 67.22 -54.32
CA ASN A 7 24.89 65.90 -54.10
C ASN A 7 23.74 65.69 -55.10
N HIS A 8 23.97 64.87 -56.13
CA HIS A 8 22.96 64.60 -57.17
C HIS A 8 22.80 63.10 -57.44
N ASP A 9 21.56 62.65 -57.27
CA ASP A 9 20.88 61.57 -57.99
C ASP A 9 21.60 60.24 -58.24
N ASN A 10 21.21 59.24 -57.44
CA ASN A 10 20.68 58.01 -58.04
C ASN A 10 19.47 57.49 -57.25
N ALA A 11 18.28 57.59 -57.83
CA ALA A 11 17.04 57.10 -57.25
C ALA A 11 16.27 56.26 -58.28
N GLY A 12 16.08 54.96 -57.99
CA GLY A 12 15.04 54.17 -58.68
C GLY A 12 15.35 52.71 -59.01
N ALA A 13 15.17 51.82 -58.03
CA ALA A 13 14.68 50.46 -58.28
C ALA A 13 13.80 50.02 -57.10
N ARG A 14 12.70 49.31 -57.38
CA ARG A 14 11.72 48.85 -56.38
C ARG A 14 11.64 47.33 -56.35
N GLY A 15 11.43 46.80 -55.14
CA GLY A 15 10.41 45.77 -54.91
C GLY A 15 10.92 44.35 -54.61
N ALA A 16 10.44 43.83 -53.46
CA ALA A 16 10.22 42.42 -53.09
C ALA A 16 11.40 41.42 -53.29
N ASP A 17 11.73 40.57 -52.33
CA ASP A 17 10.82 39.77 -51.51
C ASP A 17 11.17 39.74 -50.01
N ALA A 18 10.34 39.06 -49.23
CA ALA A 18 10.51 38.89 -47.78
C ALA A 18 10.76 37.41 -47.44
N ASP A 19 11.81 37.14 -46.66
CA ASP A 19 12.05 35.85 -46.02
C ASP A 19 12.67 36.06 -44.63
N ASP A 20 11.81 36.33 -43.65
CA ASP A 20 12.19 36.54 -42.24
C ASP A 20 12.33 35.17 -41.55
N SER A 21 13.43 34.49 -41.83
CA SER A 21 13.85 33.26 -41.16
C SER A 21 14.66 33.54 -39.88
N SER A 22 14.19 34.49 -39.06
CA SER A 22 14.76 34.76 -37.74
C SER A 22 14.50 33.60 -36.78
N VAL A 23 15.47 32.68 -36.67
CA VAL A 23 15.52 31.67 -35.62
C VAL A 23 15.46 32.39 -34.28
N SER A 24 14.39 32.17 -33.52
CA SER A 24 14.20 32.83 -32.23
C SER A 24 15.26 32.34 -31.24
N PRO A 25 15.85 33.22 -30.40
CA PRO A 25 16.75 32.79 -29.33
C PRO A 25 16.07 31.88 -28.30
N PHE A 26 14.73 31.74 -28.35
CA PHE A 26 13.98 30.76 -27.58
C PHE A 26 14.14 29.31 -28.10
N ASP A 27 14.27 29.10 -29.41
CA ASP A 27 14.52 27.76 -29.98
C ASP A 27 15.94 27.29 -29.69
N GLU A 28 16.92 28.19 -29.75
CA GLU A 28 18.31 27.91 -29.40
C GLU A 28 18.45 27.51 -27.91
N LEU A 29 17.68 28.16 -27.03
CA LEU A 29 17.57 27.80 -25.61
C LEU A 29 16.96 26.40 -25.41
N MET A 30 15.89 26.07 -26.15
CA MET A 30 15.22 24.76 -26.07
C MET A 30 16.09 23.63 -26.64
N ALA A 31 16.90 23.90 -27.67
CA ALA A 31 17.86 22.93 -28.21
C ALA A 31 18.95 22.55 -27.19
N GLY A 32 19.44 23.52 -26.40
CA GLY A 32 20.44 23.28 -25.35
C GLY A 32 19.94 22.40 -24.19
N ALA A 33 18.65 22.47 -23.85
CA ALA A 33 18.08 21.78 -22.69
C ALA A 33 18.05 20.23 -22.81
N GLY A 34 18.20 19.67 -24.02
CA GLY A 34 18.01 18.24 -24.27
C GLY A 34 19.13 17.30 -23.78
N SER A 35 20.30 17.82 -23.36
CA SER A 35 21.52 17.02 -23.19
C SER A 35 21.96 16.76 -21.74
N ALA A 36 21.35 17.39 -20.73
CA ALA A 36 21.91 17.45 -19.36
C ALA A 36 21.45 16.33 -18.40
N ALA A 37 20.85 15.25 -18.90
CA ALA A 37 20.23 14.20 -18.09
C ALA A 37 21.23 13.18 -17.46
N GLY A 38 22.18 13.67 -16.65
CA GLY A 38 22.78 12.85 -15.58
C GLY A 38 24.29 12.95 -15.33
N SER A 39 24.70 13.80 -14.38
CA SER A 39 25.72 13.44 -13.35
C SER A 39 25.80 14.51 -12.25
N SER A 40 25.36 14.20 -11.03
CA SER A 40 25.43 15.14 -9.88
C SER A 40 26.72 14.96 -9.07
N ALA A 41 27.78 15.71 -9.38
CA ALA A 41 28.92 15.91 -8.48
C ALA A 41 29.79 17.14 -8.82
N ALA A 42 29.74 18.16 -7.96
CA ALA A 42 30.76 19.18 -7.70
C ALA A 42 31.53 19.84 -8.88
N ARG A 43 31.26 21.13 -9.11
CA ARG A 43 32.26 22.19 -8.81
C ARG A 43 31.73 23.63 -8.87
N THR A 44 32.52 24.51 -8.25
CA THR A 44 32.48 25.97 -8.32
C THR A 44 32.39 26.50 -9.76
N SER A 45 31.37 27.31 -10.08
CA SER A 45 31.20 27.92 -11.41
C SER A 45 31.52 29.43 -11.41
N THR A 46 32.75 29.78 -11.81
CA THR A 46 33.11 31.17 -12.11
C THR A 46 32.57 31.56 -13.49
N GLY A 47 31.36 32.11 -13.51
CA GLY A 47 30.77 32.77 -14.69
C GLY A 47 29.83 31.89 -15.52
N GLY A 48 28.63 32.41 -15.79
CA GLY A 48 27.63 31.78 -16.66
C GLY A 48 26.66 30.85 -15.94
N GLN A 49 25.47 31.39 -15.62
CA GLN A 49 24.31 30.68 -15.04
C GLN A 49 24.53 30.04 -13.65
N ALA A 50 23.82 30.56 -12.65
CA ALA A 50 23.73 29.93 -11.32
C ALA A 50 22.57 28.91 -11.34
N GLU A 51 22.91 27.62 -11.40
CA GLU A 51 21.93 26.55 -11.23
C GLU A 51 21.58 26.43 -9.74
N PHE A 52 20.32 26.71 -9.39
CA PHE A 52 19.82 26.61 -8.02
C PHE A 52 19.28 25.21 -7.74
N THR A 53 19.62 24.62 -6.59
CA THR A 53 19.10 23.31 -6.21
C THR A 53 17.59 23.37 -5.92
N THR A 54 16.85 22.34 -6.35
CA THR A 54 15.39 22.26 -6.17
C THR A 54 15.01 21.37 -5.00
N THR A 55 14.49 21.98 -3.94
CA THR A 55 13.85 21.27 -2.84
C THR A 55 12.41 20.86 -3.21
N PHE A 56 11.78 20.02 -2.39
CA PHE A 56 10.44 19.46 -2.61
C PHE A 56 9.29 20.48 -2.81
N ARG A 57 9.53 21.79 -2.62
CA ARG A 57 8.55 22.87 -2.88
C ARG A 57 9.12 24.10 -3.61
N GLY A 58 10.34 24.04 -4.16
CA GLY A 58 10.98 25.14 -4.88
C GLY A 58 12.49 25.21 -4.66
N TYR A 59 13.16 26.21 -5.25
CA TYR A 59 14.61 26.42 -5.11
C TYR A 59 15.04 26.61 -3.65
N ASP A 60 16.27 26.22 -3.30
CA ASP A 60 16.80 26.46 -1.96
C ASP A 60 16.92 27.97 -1.69
N LYS A 61 16.22 28.42 -0.64
CA LYS A 61 16.17 29.83 -0.25
C LYS A 61 17.55 30.38 0.14
N ALA A 62 18.42 29.58 0.76
CA ALA A 62 19.74 30.03 1.18
C ALA A 62 20.66 30.28 -0.02
N GLU A 63 20.59 29.43 -1.05
CA GLU A 63 21.33 29.61 -2.31
C GLU A 63 20.83 30.85 -3.08
N VAL A 64 19.50 31.03 -3.15
CA VAL A 64 18.87 32.17 -3.80
C VAL A 64 19.16 33.48 -3.06
N ASP A 65 19.00 33.53 -1.73
CA ASP A 65 19.32 34.72 -0.92
C ASP A 65 20.81 35.10 -1.03
N ALA A 66 21.72 34.11 -1.05
CA ALA A 66 23.15 34.33 -1.24
C ALA A 66 23.50 34.87 -2.64
N ALA A 67 22.89 34.31 -3.69
CA ALA A 67 23.07 34.79 -5.07
C ALA A 67 22.51 36.21 -5.28
N ILE A 68 21.36 36.53 -4.67
CA ILE A 68 20.80 37.90 -4.67
C ILE A 68 21.73 38.86 -3.91
N ALA A 69 22.29 38.45 -2.77
CA ALA A 69 23.23 39.27 -2.01
C ALA A 69 24.57 39.49 -2.75
N GLU A 70 25.02 38.53 -3.56
CA GLU A 70 26.17 38.67 -4.46
C GLU A 70 25.86 39.57 -5.66
N LEU A 71 24.73 39.35 -6.35
CA LEU A 71 24.30 40.18 -7.46
C LEU A 71 24.12 41.65 -7.03
N THR A 72 23.55 41.89 -5.85
CA THR A 72 23.37 43.22 -5.26
C THR A 72 24.71 43.91 -4.99
N ARG A 73 25.69 43.19 -4.40
CA ARG A 73 27.05 43.71 -4.16
C ARG A 73 27.79 44.01 -5.48
N ARG A 74 27.57 43.20 -6.51
CA ARG A 74 28.12 43.43 -7.86
C ARG A 74 27.49 44.63 -8.55
N GLN A 75 26.18 44.81 -8.38
CA GLN A 75 25.45 45.97 -8.89
C GLN A 75 25.85 47.28 -8.18
N SER A 76 26.06 47.26 -6.86
CA SER A 76 26.57 48.43 -6.13
C SER A 76 28.00 48.77 -6.54
N GLY A 77 28.89 47.77 -6.62
CA GLY A 77 30.26 47.97 -7.10
C GLY A 77 30.33 48.57 -8.51
N SER A 78 29.58 48.01 -9.46
CA SER A 78 29.52 48.54 -10.83
C SER A 78 28.90 49.96 -10.90
N SER A 79 27.93 50.27 -10.03
CA SER A 79 27.38 51.61 -9.88
C SER A 79 28.41 52.61 -9.34
N GLU A 80 29.23 52.21 -8.37
CA GLU A 80 30.33 53.01 -7.83
C GLU A 80 31.45 53.21 -8.86
N GLU A 81 31.81 52.19 -9.64
CA GLU A 81 32.75 52.29 -10.76
C GLU A 81 32.26 53.28 -11.83
N LEU A 82 30.98 53.19 -12.22
CA LEU A 82 30.35 54.14 -13.15
C LEU A 82 30.32 55.56 -12.60
N ALA A 83 30.07 55.75 -11.29
CA ALA A 83 30.14 57.05 -10.64
C ALA A 83 31.56 57.63 -10.67
N GLN A 84 32.57 56.82 -10.31
CA GLN A 84 33.98 57.21 -10.38
C GLN A 84 34.42 57.56 -11.81
N LEU A 85 34.01 56.76 -12.81
CA LEU A 85 34.35 56.99 -14.21
C LEU A 85 33.70 58.28 -14.75
N LYS A 86 32.42 58.52 -14.38
CA LYS A 86 31.70 59.75 -14.72
C LYS A 86 32.34 61.00 -14.11
N ASP A 87 32.87 60.91 -12.89
CA ASP A 87 33.60 62.01 -12.25
C ASP A 87 35.02 62.20 -12.78
N LYS A 88 35.72 61.12 -13.17
CA LYS A 88 36.97 61.22 -13.94
C LYS A 88 36.74 61.96 -15.27
N TYR A 89 35.69 61.57 -16.01
CA TYR A 89 35.29 62.23 -17.27
C TYR A 89 34.93 63.70 -17.08
N ARG A 90 34.15 64.04 -16.05
CA ARG A 90 33.82 65.44 -15.69
C ARG A 90 35.08 66.28 -15.45
N ARG A 91 36.05 65.77 -14.68
CA ARG A 91 37.32 66.46 -14.41
C ARG A 91 38.11 66.68 -15.71
N ALA A 92 38.24 65.65 -16.54
CA ALA A 92 38.92 65.73 -17.84
C ALA A 92 38.25 66.76 -18.79
N ALA A 93 36.92 66.80 -18.84
CA ALA A 93 36.17 67.77 -19.64
C ALA A 93 36.39 69.22 -19.16
N VAL A 94 36.51 69.45 -17.83
CA VAL A 94 36.86 70.76 -17.28
C VAL A 94 38.29 71.16 -17.64
N THR A 95 39.27 70.26 -17.52
CA THR A 95 40.67 70.56 -17.90
C THR A 95 40.82 70.84 -19.39
N ILE A 96 40.13 70.08 -20.25
CA ILE A 96 40.10 70.35 -21.71
C ILE A 96 39.51 71.74 -21.97
N LYS A 97 38.39 72.10 -21.32
CA LYS A 97 37.80 73.44 -21.46
C LYS A 97 38.76 74.55 -21.04
N THR A 98 39.50 74.39 -19.93
CA THR A 98 40.49 75.40 -19.53
C THR A 98 41.65 75.51 -20.50
N HIS A 99 42.11 74.39 -21.09
CA HIS A 99 43.16 74.42 -22.10
C HIS A 99 42.72 75.10 -23.40
N LEU A 100 41.49 74.87 -23.85
CA LEU A 100 40.91 75.60 -25.00
C LEU A 100 40.90 77.12 -24.75
N SER A 101 40.39 77.58 -23.60
CA SER A 101 40.41 79.02 -23.28
C SER A 101 41.83 79.61 -23.21
N THR A 102 42.84 78.83 -22.80
CA THR A 102 44.24 79.31 -22.85
C THR A 102 44.82 79.34 -24.26
N ILE A 103 44.30 78.54 -25.20
CA ILE A 103 44.69 78.59 -26.62
C ILE A 103 44.04 79.81 -27.27
N ASP A 104 42.74 80.03 -27.08
CA ASP A 104 42.02 81.24 -27.56
C ASP A 104 42.75 82.52 -27.10
N GLU A 105 43.19 82.54 -25.84
CA GLU A 105 43.97 83.63 -25.25
C GLU A 105 45.39 83.81 -25.82
N LEU A 106 45.99 82.77 -26.39
CA LEU A 106 47.32 82.84 -27.02
C LEU A 106 47.23 83.24 -28.49
N GLU A 107 46.23 82.74 -29.21
CA GLU A 107 45.92 83.15 -30.59
C GLU A 107 45.58 84.64 -30.67
N ALA A 108 44.78 85.15 -29.72
CA ALA A 108 44.50 86.59 -29.62
C ALA A 108 45.76 87.44 -29.38
N LYS A 109 46.71 86.94 -28.58
CA LYS A 109 47.99 87.62 -28.30
C LYS A 109 48.91 87.59 -29.53
N LEU A 110 49.01 86.46 -30.23
CA LEU A 110 49.76 86.36 -31.50
C LEU A 110 49.23 87.34 -32.54
N SER A 111 47.91 87.37 -32.76
CA SER A 111 47.30 88.30 -33.72
C SER A 111 47.57 89.78 -33.39
N SER A 112 47.63 90.16 -32.10
CA SER A 112 48.02 91.52 -31.72
C SER A 112 49.49 91.85 -32.00
N LEU A 113 50.41 90.89 -31.78
CA LEU A 113 51.84 91.08 -32.07
C LEU A 113 52.14 91.13 -33.58
N GLU A 114 51.40 90.37 -34.39
CA GLU A 114 51.46 90.44 -35.85
C GLU A 114 51.00 91.80 -36.39
N ALA A 115 49.94 92.38 -35.78
CA ALA A 115 49.45 93.71 -36.13
C ALA A 115 50.44 94.82 -35.75
N ASP A 116 51.03 94.77 -34.55
CA ASP A 116 52.05 95.74 -34.11
C ASP A 116 53.30 95.68 -35.02
N LEU A 117 53.75 94.47 -35.39
CA LEU A 117 54.88 94.27 -36.31
C LEU A 117 54.62 94.88 -37.69
N ALA A 118 53.40 94.74 -38.22
CA ALA A 118 53.02 95.36 -39.49
C ALA A 118 53.01 96.90 -39.41
N VAL A 119 52.63 97.48 -38.26
CA VAL A 119 52.66 98.94 -38.04
C VAL A 119 54.09 99.48 -38.01
N GLU A 120 55.04 98.81 -37.34
CA GLU A 120 56.44 99.25 -37.33
C GLU A 120 57.11 99.07 -38.70
N GLN A 121 56.79 98.01 -39.46
CA GLN A 121 57.27 97.86 -40.84
C GLN A 121 56.80 99.02 -41.73
N ALA A 122 55.52 99.42 -41.64
CA ALA A 122 54.98 100.56 -42.38
C ALA A 122 55.58 101.92 -41.96
N ARG A 123 56.15 102.02 -40.75
CA ARG A 123 56.90 103.21 -40.32
C ARG A 123 58.32 103.25 -40.88
N SER A 124 58.98 102.11 -41.07
CA SER A 124 60.31 102.06 -41.71
C SER A 124 60.25 102.55 -43.15
N THR A 125 59.37 101.96 -43.96
CA THR A 125 59.21 102.35 -45.37
C THR A 125 58.82 103.83 -45.52
N ASN A 126 57.92 104.32 -44.67
CA ASN A 126 57.52 105.72 -44.67
C ASN A 126 58.62 106.69 -44.14
N ALA A 127 59.67 106.19 -43.48
CA ALA A 127 60.87 106.97 -43.17
C ALA A 127 61.87 106.96 -44.34
N GLU A 128 62.02 105.81 -45.02
CA GLU A 128 62.84 105.64 -46.22
C GLU A 128 62.34 106.55 -47.37
N ASP A 129 61.03 106.59 -47.63
CA ASP A 129 60.39 107.49 -48.62
C ASP A 129 60.76 108.96 -48.37
N LYS A 130 60.73 109.40 -47.11
CA LYS A 130 61.03 110.81 -46.74
C LYS A 130 62.48 111.17 -47.02
N VAL A 131 63.41 110.26 -46.74
CA VAL A 131 64.84 110.46 -47.03
C VAL A 131 65.06 110.60 -48.53
N GLN A 132 64.36 109.82 -49.36
CA GLN A 132 64.42 109.96 -50.81
C GLN A 132 63.88 111.33 -51.27
N THR A 133 62.69 111.74 -50.82
CA THR A 133 62.12 113.05 -51.23
C THR A 133 63.00 114.25 -50.86
N LEU A 134 63.62 114.24 -49.68
CA LEU A 134 64.54 115.30 -49.24
C LEU A 134 65.85 115.30 -50.05
N THR A 135 66.27 114.13 -50.55
CA THR A 135 67.43 114.01 -51.46
C THR A 135 67.12 114.62 -52.82
N ASP A 136 65.93 114.32 -53.37
CA ASP A 136 65.48 114.84 -54.67
C ASP A 136 65.23 116.37 -54.62
N GLU A 137 64.66 116.89 -53.52
CA GLU A 137 64.54 118.35 -53.30
C GLU A 137 65.90 119.06 -53.25
N LEU A 138 66.90 118.47 -52.59
CA LEU A 138 68.25 119.02 -52.50
C LEU A 138 68.96 119.08 -53.85
N VAL A 139 68.77 118.07 -54.71
CA VAL A 139 69.32 118.05 -56.08
C VAL A 139 68.70 119.15 -56.94
N ASN A 140 67.38 119.36 -56.86
CA ASN A 140 66.70 120.40 -57.64
C ASN A 140 67.03 121.84 -57.18
N ALA A 141 67.56 122.03 -55.96
CA ALA A 141 67.96 123.34 -55.45
C ALA A 141 69.34 123.84 -55.94
N ALA A 142 70.10 123.03 -56.69
CA ALA A 142 71.53 123.25 -56.93
C ALA A 142 71.90 124.21 -58.09
N ASP A 143 70.99 124.50 -59.03
CA ASP A 143 71.36 125.14 -60.31
C ASP A 143 71.83 126.61 -60.20
N GLU A 144 71.25 127.39 -59.29
CA GLU A 144 71.14 128.85 -59.46
C GLU A 144 72.08 129.71 -58.59
N SER A 145 73.40 129.58 -58.78
CA SER A 145 74.37 130.67 -58.56
C SER A 145 75.78 130.35 -59.08
N THR A 146 76.34 131.17 -59.97
CA THR A 146 77.70 130.97 -60.51
C THR A 146 78.84 131.33 -59.56
N LYS A 147 78.58 132.13 -58.51
CA LYS A 147 79.56 132.47 -57.46
C LYS A 147 79.26 131.82 -56.10
N GLY A 148 78.04 131.32 -55.94
CA GLY A 148 77.79 130.20 -55.04
C GLY A 148 78.61 129.01 -55.49
N ARG A 149 78.51 128.61 -56.78
CA ARG A 149 79.11 127.40 -57.34
C ARG A 149 80.54 127.10 -56.90
N GLU A 150 81.54 127.97 -57.07
CA GLU A 150 82.92 127.64 -56.65
C GLU A 150 83.03 127.32 -55.14
N ARG A 151 82.28 128.02 -54.28
CA ARG A 151 82.17 127.75 -52.83
C ARG A 151 81.29 126.56 -52.51
N PHE A 152 80.25 126.32 -53.31
CA PHE A 152 79.29 125.27 -53.13
C PHE A 152 79.80 123.93 -53.69
N GLU A 153 80.72 123.96 -54.66
CA GLU A 153 81.54 122.85 -55.16
C GLU A 153 82.68 122.56 -54.19
N GLU A 154 83.31 123.57 -53.57
CA GLU A 154 84.22 123.38 -52.43
C GLU A 154 83.50 122.70 -51.25
N VAL A 155 82.30 123.17 -50.88
CA VAL A 155 81.48 122.58 -49.82
C VAL A 155 80.89 121.23 -50.23
N LEU A 156 80.40 121.04 -51.46
CA LEU A 156 79.89 119.75 -51.95
C LEU A 156 81.01 118.73 -52.04
N ARG A 157 82.23 119.10 -52.42
CA ARG A 157 83.38 118.20 -52.42
C ARG A 157 83.80 117.82 -51.00
N VAL A 158 83.81 118.76 -50.06
CA VAL A 158 84.03 118.45 -48.64
C VAL A 158 82.90 117.57 -48.09
N ALA A 159 81.66 117.80 -48.50
CA ALA A 159 80.50 116.99 -48.14
C ALA A 159 80.49 115.62 -48.82
N GLU A 160 81.04 115.49 -50.04
CA GLU A 160 81.22 114.24 -50.78
C GLU A 160 82.36 113.43 -50.17
N ASP A 161 83.50 114.05 -49.83
CA ASP A 161 84.58 113.41 -49.08
C ASP A 161 84.09 112.96 -47.69
N GLN A 162 83.32 113.80 -46.99
CA GLN A 162 82.69 113.43 -45.71
C GLN A 162 81.63 112.34 -45.86
N ALA A 163 80.74 112.41 -46.86
CA ALA A 163 79.75 111.38 -47.14
C ALA A 163 80.42 110.07 -47.56
N SER A 164 81.49 110.12 -48.35
CA SER A 164 82.30 108.96 -48.74
C SER A 164 82.96 108.32 -47.52
N VAL A 165 83.47 109.12 -46.57
CA VAL A 165 84.00 108.63 -45.29
C VAL A 165 82.89 108.06 -44.39
N ILE A 166 81.71 108.69 -44.33
CA ILE A 166 80.55 108.20 -43.58
C ILE A 166 80.05 106.88 -44.16
N ILE A 167 79.87 106.79 -45.48
CA ILE A 167 79.44 105.56 -46.19
C ILE A 167 80.47 104.45 -46.00
N LYS A 168 81.78 104.72 -46.09
CA LYS A 168 82.84 103.72 -45.82
C LYS A 168 82.85 103.27 -44.36
N ASN A 169 82.63 104.18 -43.41
CA ASN A 169 82.51 103.82 -41.99
C ASN A 169 81.23 103.02 -41.72
N ALA A 170 80.11 103.39 -42.35
CA ALA A 170 78.83 102.71 -42.22
C ALA A 170 78.86 101.31 -42.86
N SER A 171 79.51 101.13 -44.02
CA SER A 171 79.69 99.80 -44.61
C SER A 171 80.59 98.93 -43.73
N VAL A 172 81.71 99.45 -43.23
CA VAL A 172 82.59 98.72 -42.28
C VAL A 172 81.88 98.40 -40.95
N GLN A 173 80.94 99.24 -40.50
CA GLN A 173 80.10 98.94 -39.33
C GLN A 173 79.03 97.88 -39.65
N ALA A 174 78.39 97.94 -40.82
CA ALA A 174 77.41 96.96 -41.27
C ALA A 174 78.05 95.59 -41.50
N ASP A 175 79.21 95.52 -42.14
CA ASP A 175 79.98 94.28 -42.34
C ASP A 175 80.33 93.63 -41.00
N ARG A 176 80.83 94.42 -40.04
CA ARG A 176 81.12 93.94 -38.67
C ARG A 176 79.88 93.47 -37.92
N LEU A 177 78.74 94.15 -38.10
CA LEU A 177 77.47 93.75 -37.48
C LEU A 177 76.91 92.47 -38.12
N LEU A 178 77.03 92.31 -39.43
CA LEU A 178 76.68 91.09 -40.15
C LEU A 178 77.61 89.92 -39.79
N GLU A 179 78.91 90.16 -39.59
CA GLU A 179 79.86 89.15 -39.15
C GLU A 179 79.59 88.73 -37.70
N ALA A 180 79.41 89.68 -36.78
CA ALA A 180 79.01 89.40 -35.39
C ALA A 180 77.67 88.66 -35.30
N ALA A 181 76.67 89.02 -36.12
CA ALA A 181 75.39 88.33 -36.16
C ALA A 181 75.50 86.92 -36.76
N ARG A 182 76.40 86.69 -37.73
CA ARG A 182 76.69 85.33 -38.25
C ARG A 182 77.36 84.47 -37.19
N ASP A 183 78.32 85.01 -36.46
CA ASP A 183 79.00 84.32 -35.36
C ASP A 183 78.02 84.01 -34.22
N GLU A 184 77.13 84.94 -33.86
CA GLU A 184 76.08 84.70 -32.87
C GLU A 184 75.10 83.61 -33.34
N ILE A 185 74.61 83.66 -34.58
CA ILE A 185 73.74 82.62 -35.14
C ILE A 185 74.47 81.27 -35.19
N ALA A 186 75.76 81.23 -35.48
CA ALA A 186 76.56 80.01 -35.46
C ALA A 186 76.70 79.46 -34.03
N ALA A 187 76.97 80.32 -33.04
CA ALA A 187 77.06 79.95 -31.63
C ALA A 187 75.71 79.46 -31.07
N GLN A 188 74.61 80.18 -31.36
CA GLN A 188 73.25 79.78 -30.97
C GLN A 188 72.86 78.43 -31.59
N ARG A 189 73.20 78.18 -32.87
CA ARG A 189 72.97 76.88 -33.53
C ARG A 189 73.82 75.76 -32.92
N ALA A 190 75.09 76.03 -32.60
CA ALA A 190 75.97 75.05 -31.96
C ALA A 190 75.48 74.69 -30.54
N ALA A 191 75.02 75.68 -29.77
CA ALA A 191 74.41 75.45 -28.47
C ALA A 191 73.10 74.64 -28.58
N ALA A 192 72.17 75.06 -29.43
CA ALA A 192 70.90 74.35 -29.62
C ALA A 192 71.09 72.92 -30.14
N GLN A 193 72.11 72.66 -30.96
CA GLN A 193 72.48 71.30 -31.37
C GLN A 193 73.03 70.47 -30.20
N ALA A 194 73.93 71.03 -29.39
CA ALA A 194 74.47 70.35 -28.21
C ALA A 194 73.39 70.05 -27.15
N ASP A 195 72.43 70.97 -26.95
CA ASP A 195 71.26 70.77 -26.09
C ASP A 195 70.35 69.67 -26.64
N ALA A 196 70.09 69.66 -27.95
CA ALA A 196 69.28 68.63 -28.61
C ALA A 196 69.93 67.24 -28.53
N ASP A 197 71.24 67.13 -28.76
CA ASP A 197 71.98 65.87 -28.62
C ASP A 197 72.05 65.40 -27.16
N THR A 198 72.17 66.34 -26.21
CA THR A 198 72.10 66.04 -24.76
C THR A 198 70.72 65.50 -24.38
N LEU A 199 69.64 66.20 -24.74
CA LEU A 199 68.26 65.77 -24.49
C LEU A 199 67.96 64.41 -25.14
N ARG A 200 68.47 64.18 -26.36
CA ARG A 200 68.37 62.90 -27.04
C ARG A 200 69.07 61.78 -26.29
N SER A 201 70.30 61.99 -25.83
CA SER A 201 71.05 60.99 -25.04
C SER A 201 70.35 60.64 -23.72
N GLN A 202 69.69 61.61 -23.09
CA GLN A 202 68.88 61.41 -21.89
C GLN A 202 67.62 60.59 -22.22
N ALA A 203 66.87 60.96 -23.25
CA ALA A 203 65.67 60.23 -23.67
C ALA A 203 65.98 58.79 -24.11
N GLU A 204 67.09 58.55 -24.81
CA GLU A 204 67.55 57.21 -25.19
C GLU A 204 67.98 56.39 -23.96
N THR A 205 68.61 57.02 -22.96
CA THR A 205 68.96 56.40 -21.67
C THR A 205 67.73 56.04 -20.83
N ASP A 206 66.77 56.95 -20.72
CA ASP A 206 65.53 56.74 -19.96
C ASP A 206 64.63 55.69 -20.62
N ALA A 207 64.58 55.66 -21.95
CA ALA A 207 63.90 54.60 -22.70
C ALA A 207 64.56 53.22 -22.49
N ALA A 208 65.90 53.16 -22.40
CA ALA A 208 66.62 51.93 -22.07
C ALA A 208 66.35 51.47 -20.62
N GLN A 209 66.33 52.40 -19.65
CA GLN A 209 65.97 52.09 -18.27
C GLN A 209 64.51 51.61 -18.14
N ALA A 210 63.57 52.25 -18.85
CA ALA A 210 62.16 51.87 -18.85
C ALA A 210 61.96 50.46 -19.42
N ARG A 211 62.62 50.13 -20.54
CA ARG A 211 62.61 48.76 -21.11
C ARG A 211 63.16 47.74 -20.12
N LEU A 212 64.34 48.00 -19.53
CA LEU A 212 64.94 47.08 -18.56
C LEU A 212 64.03 46.84 -17.33
N ARG A 213 63.34 47.86 -16.82
CA ARG A 213 62.34 47.70 -15.74
C ARG A 213 61.20 46.80 -16.18
N ILE A 214 60.58 47.09 -17.33
CA ILE A 214 59.49 46.29 -17.91
C ILE A 214 59.92 44.83 -18.11
N ASP A 215 61.12 44.57 -18.65
CA ASP A 215 61.63 43.21 -18.86
C ASP A 215 61.84 42.47 -17.52
N THR A 216 62.33 43.15 -16.48
CA THR A 216 62.47 42.55 -15.14
C THR A 216 61.13 42.32 -14.44
N GLU A 217 60.16 43.22 -14.58
CA GLU A 217 58.81 43.10 -14.03
C GLU A 217 58.03 41.98 -14.73
N LEU A 218 58.11 41.90 -16.07
CA LEU A 218 57.53 40.81 -16.87
C LEU A 218 58.13 39.46 -16.48
N THR A 219 59.46 39.39 -16.32
CA THR A 219 60.14 38.16 -15.86
C THR A 219 59.71 37.77 -14.44
N ALA A 220 59.59 38.74 -13.52
CA ALA A 220 59.14 38.48 -12.15
C ALA A 220 57.68 38.02 -12.08
N HIS A 221 56.78 38.64 -12.84
CA HIS A 221 55.37 38.24 -12.92
C HIS A 221 55.20 36.89 -13.62
N GLY A 222 55.97 36.60 -14.68
CA GLY A 222 56.01 35.27 -15.30
C GLY A 222 56.40 34.18 -14.29
N ALA A 223 57.52 34.38 -13.59
CA ALA A 223 57.99 33.46 -12.55
C ALA A 223 57.04 33.37 -11.33
N GLN A 224 56.19 34.36 -11.08
CA GLN A 224 55.12 34.27 -10.09
C GLN A 224 53.95 33.42 -10.61
N LEU A 225 53.45 33.70 -11.81
CA LEU A 225 52.35 32.96 -12.44
C LEU A 225 52.71 31.47 -12.64
N GLU A 226 53.96 31.15 -12.99
CA GLU A 226 54.44 29.76 -13.08
C GLU A 226 54.37 29.03 -11.72
N ARG A 227 54.74 29.70 -10.62
CA ARG A 227 54.65 29.12 -9.27
C ARG A 227 53.20 28.95 -8.81
N GLU A 228 52.36 29.94 -9.10
CA GLU A 228 50.93 29.87 -8.76
C GLU A 228 50.22 28.78 -9.57
N ALA A 229 50.54 28.62 -10.85
CA ALA A 229 50.06 27.53 -11.69
C ALA A 229 50.56 26.16 -11.23
N ALA A 230 51.85 26.03 -10.85
CA ALA A 230 52.42 24.79 -10.32
C ALA A 230 51.75 24.37 -9.01
N HIS A 231 51.58 25.30 -8.07
CA HIS A 231 50.89 25.08 -6.79
C HIS A 231 49.38 24.82 -6.95
N ALA A 232 48.73 25.40 -7.97
CA ALA A 232 47.36 25.05 -8.34
C ALA A 232 47.27 23.61 -8.89
N ALA A 233 48.20 23.22 -9.78
CA ALA A 233 48.28 21.86 -10.31
C ALA A 233 48.60 20.82 -9.22
N GLU A 234 49.48 21.14 -8.28
CA GLU A 234 49.78 20.32 -7.10
C GLU A 234 48.52 20.11 -6.24
N LYS A 235 47.75 21.17 -5.98
CA LYS A 235 46.47 21.07 -5.25
C LYS A 235 45.41 20.26 -5.98
N VAL A 236 45.33 20.35 -7.31
CA VAL A 236 44.44 19.48 -8.10
C VAL A 236 44.89 18.02 -8.00
N ALA A 237 46.20 17.75 -8.15
CA ALA A 237 46.74 16.40 -8.02
C ALA A 237 46.58 15.80 -6.61
N GLN A 238 46.65 16.62 -5.56
CA GLN A 238 46.32 16.22 -4.19
C GLN A 238 44.83 15.91 -4.04
N ALA A 239 43.94 16.81 -4.50
CA ALA A 239 42.50 16.62 -4.43
C ALA A 239 42.03 15.38 -5.20
N ASP A 240 42.62 15.08 -6.36
CA ASP A 240 42.34 13.86 -7.14
C ASP A 240 42.83 12.59 -6.43
N GLN A 241 43.97 12.64 -5.72
CA GLN A 241 44.45 11.55 -4.87
C GLN A 241 43.55 11.32 -3.65
N GLU A 242 43.12 12.37 -2.96
CA GLU A 242 42.17 12.30 -1.85
C GLU A 242 40.81 11.77 -2.32
N ALA A 243 40.30 12.26 -3.47
CA ALA A 243 39.08 11.74 -4.08
C ALA A 243 39.21 10.29 -4.56
N ALA A 244 40.40 9.84 -4.97
CA ALA A 244 40.66 8.42 -5.24
C ALA A 244 40.67 7.59 -3.95
N ALA A 245 41.34 8.05 -2.89
CA ALA A 245 41.38 7.38 -1.59
C ALA A 245 39.97 7.19 -1.02
N ILE A 246 39.18 8.27 -0.95
CA ILE A 246 37.78 8.27 -0.48
C ILE A 246 36.92 7.30 -1.30
N ARG A 247 37.08 7.25 -2.63
CA ARG A 247 36.37 6.27 -3.48
C ARG A 247 36.73 4.83 -3.10
N THR A 248 38.03 4.50 -2.98
CA THR A 248 38.41 3.12 -2.58
C THR A 248 37.99 2.76 -1.16
N GLU A 249 37.86 3.72 -0.25
CA GLU A 249 37.35 3.49 1.10
C GLU A 249 35.84 3.27 1.10
N ALA A 250 35.08 4.09 0.36
CA ALA A 250 33.64 3.92 0.17
C ALA A 250 33.32 2.58 -0.52
N GLU A 251 34.11 2.15 -1.50
CA GLU A 251 33.98 0.83 -2.15
C GLU A 251 34.24 -0.33 -1.17
N LYS A 252 35.28 -0.24 -0.34
CA LYS A 252 35.56 -1.23 0.73
C LYS A 252 34.44 -1.27 1.76
N GLY A 253 33.92 -0.12 2.19
CA GLY A 253 32.79 0.00 3.10
C GLY A 253 31.51 -0.61 2.51
N ALA A 254 31.20 -0.30 1.25
CA ALA A 254 30.06 -0.90 0.54
C ALA A 254 30.21 -2.42 0.37
N ALA A 255 31.42 -2.92 0.09
CA ALA A 255 31.68 -4.36 0.02
C ALA A 255 31.52 -5.05 1.40
N ALA A 256 31.99 -4.42 2.48
CA ALA A 256 31.82 -4.91 3.84
C ALA A 256 30.34 -4.95 4.25
N LEU A 257 29.57 -3.90 3.97
CA LEU A 257 28.12 -3.85 4.22
C LEU A 257 27.36 -4.91 3.40
N ARG A 258 27.70 -5.11 2.12
CA ARG A 258 27.11 -6.19 1.30
C ARG A 258 27.42 -7.58 1.88
N SER A 259 28.63 -7.80 2.39
CA SER A 259 29.02 -9.06 3.04
C SER A 259 28.31 -9.29 4.38
N LEU A 260 28.06 -8.22 5.15
CA LEU A 260 27.27 -8.29 6.38
C LEU A 260 25.81 -8.63 6.09
N VAL A 261 25.16 -7.88 5.21
CA VAL A 261 23.75 -8.11 4.83
C VAL A 261 23.54 -9.48 4.18
N ALA A 262 24.53 -9.98 3.41
CA ALA A 262 24.49 -11.34 2.87
C ALA A 262 24.46 -12.40 3.99
N ARG A 263 25.37 -12.32 4.97
CA ARG A 263 25.43 -13.24 6.11
C ARG A 263 24.18 -13.16 6.99
N GLU A 264 23.68 -11.96 7.25
CA GLU A 264 22.44 -11.73 7.99
C GLU A 264 21.23 -12.32 7.26
N SER A 265 21.18 -12.18 5.92
CA SER A 265 20.15 -12.80 5.08
C SER A 265 20.26 -14.33 5.03
N GLU A 266 21.46 -14.89 5.07
CA GLU A 266 21.69 -16.33 5.14
C GLU A 266 21.31 -16.90 6.52
N GLN A 267 21.67 -16.20 7.60
CA GLN A 267 21.25 -16.56 8.97
C GLN A 267 19.74 -16.51 9.12
N ALA A 268 19.08 -15.43 8.71
CA ALA A 268 17.62 -15.30 8.80
C ALA A 268 16.87 -16.35 7.96
N ARG A 269 17.47 -16.81 6.84
CA ARG A 269 16.94 -17.96 6.07
C ARG A 269 17.12 -19.28 6.82
N ALA A 270 18.29 -19.53 7.41
CA ALA A 270 18.54 -20.74 8.20
C ALA A 270 17.58 -20.83 9.40
N GLU A 271 17.42 -19.74 10.16
CA GLU A 271 16.48 -19.64 11.27
C GLU A 271 15.02 -19.86 10.84
N ALA A 272 14.61 -19.32 9.68
CA ALA A 272 13.29 -19.57 9.11
C ALA A 272 13.10 -21.03 8.64
N GLU A 273 14.13 -21.66 8.07
CA GLU A 273 14.10 -23.08 7.71
C GLU A 273 14.08 -24.01 8.93
N ASP A 274 14.81 -23.67 10.00
CA ASP A 274 14.74 -24.36 11.29
C ASP A 274 13.33 -24.25 11.88
N ALA A 275 12.74 -23.05 11.92
CA ALA A 275 11.38 -22.83 12.40
C ALA A 275 10.32 -23.59 11.57
N VAL A 276 10.46 -23.64 10.24
CA VAL A 276 9.58 -24.43 9.36
C VAL A 276 9.77 -25.93 9.58
N ARG A 277 10.99 -26.41 9.83
CA ARG A 277 11.24 -27.82 10.19
C ARG A 277 10.64 -28.15 11.56
N GLU A 278 10.77 -27.28 12.55
CA GLU A 278 10.15 -27.44 13.87
C GLU A 278 8.61 -27.46 13.80
N GLN A 279 8.00 -26.56 13.02
CA GLN A 279 6.55 -26.55 12.79
C GLN A 279 6.06 -27.82 12.09
N ARG A 280 6.82 -28.37 11.13
CA ARG A 280 6.49 -29.65 10.47
C ARG A 280 6.58 -30.83 11.44
N MET A 281 7.58 -30.86 12.33
CA MET A 281 7.65 -31.89 13.37
C MET A 281 6.43 -31.83 14.30
N ARG A 282 6.08 -30.65 14.80
CA ARG A 282 4.86 -30.47 15.62
C ARG A 282 3.58 -30.87 14.88
N ALA A 283 3.47 -30.58 13.59
CA ALA A 283 2.32 -31.00 12.78
C ALA A 283 2.20 -32.54 12.71
N LEU A 284 3.31 -33.25 12.48
CA LEU A 284 3.35 -34.72 12.49
C LEU A 284 3.04 -35.30 13.88
N GLU A 285 3.54 -34.68 14.96
CA GLU A 285 3.20 -35.05 16.34
C GLU A 285 1.69 -34.89 16.63
N PHE A 286 1.06 -33.82 16.12
CA PHE A 286 -0.39 -33.62 16.22
C PHE A 286 -1.19 -34.61 15.36
N GLU A 287 -0.72 -34.98 14.16
CA GLU A 287 -1.34 -36.00 13.32
C GLU A 287 -1.24 -37.41 13.96
N GLU A 288 -0.10 -37.74 14.57
CA GLU A 288 0.10 -38.98 15.33
C GLU A 288 -0.79 -39.03 16.60
N ALA A 289 -0.93 -37.90 17.30
CA ALA A 289 -1.84 -37.79 18.44
C ALA A 289 -3.32 -37.87 18.03
N LEU A 290 -3.68 -37.31 16.87
CA LEU A 290 -5.03 -37.35 16.32
C LEU A 290 -5.40 -38.76 15.83
N THR A 291 -4.51 -39.45 15.13
CA THR A 291 -4.73 -40.83 14.67
C THR A 291 -4.86 -41.80 15.84
N ARG A 292 -3.96 -41.74 16.84
CA ARG A 292 -4.13 -42.50 18.09
C ARG A 292 -5.50 -42.30 18.72
N ARG A 293 -5.92 -41.04 18.88
CA ARG A 293 -7.24 -40.71 19.46
C ARG A 293 -8.42 -41.20 18.60
N GLN A 294 -8.27 -41.24 17.27
CA GLN A 294 -9.26 -41.82 16.37
C GLN A 294 -9.32 -43.35 16.49
N ASP A 295 -8.18 -44.02 16.63
CA ASP A 295 -8.10 -45.47 16.81
C ASP A 295 -8.61 -45.90 18.18
N ASP A 296 -8.31 -45.15 19.24
CA ASP A 296 -8.87 -45.34 20.59
C ASP A 296 -10.40 -45.18 20.57
N ALA A 297 -10.91 -44.10 19.97
CA ALA A 297 -12.35 -43.86 19.87
C ALA A 297 -13.08 -44.90 18.98
N GLN A 298 -12.41 -45.42 17.94
CA GLN A 298 -12.93 -46.55 17.15
C GLN A 298 -12.96 -47.85 17.95
N GLN A 299 -11.94 -48.13 18.77
CA GLN A 299 -11.93 -49.28 19.67
C GLN A 299 -13.02 -49.19 20.75
N GLU A 300 -13.20 -48.01 21.38
CA GLU A 300 -14.30 -47.75 22.31
C GLU A 300 -15.67 -47.94 21.63
N PHE A 301 -15.84 -47.40 20.41
CA PHE A 301 -17.08 -47.57 19.65
C PHE A 301 -17.35 -49.04 19.29
N LEU A 302 -16.34 -49.80 18.85
CA LEU A 302 -16.46 -51.22 18.56
C LEU A 302 -16.75 -52.05 19.82
N MET A 303 -16.13 -51.72 20.96
CA MET A 303 -16.41 -52.37 22.24
C MET A 303 -17.86 -52.09 22.69
N LEU A 304 -18.31 -50.84 22.62
CA LEU A 304 -19.68 -50.45 22.96
C LEU A 304 -20.71 -51.06 21.99
N HIS A 305 -20.38 -51.13 20.70
CA HIS A 305 -21.22 -51.79 19.69
C HIS A 305 -21.35 -53.28 19.97
N ASN A 306 -20.25 -53.99 20.22
CA ASN A 306 -20.27 -55.41 20.57
C ASN A 306 -21.02 -55.66 21.90
N GLN A 307 -20.89 -54.77 22.89
CA GLN A 307 -21.67 -54.82 24.12
C GLN A 307 -23.18 -54.61 23.87
N ALA A 308 -23.54 -53.68 22.98
CA ALA A 308 -24.93 -53.42 22.59
C ALA A 308 -25.54 -54.57 21.78
N VAL A 309 -24.77 -55.19 20.86
CA VAL A 309 -25.17 -56.40 20.14
C VAL A 309 -25.38 -57.56 21.11
N ALA A 310 -24.40 -57.86 21.99
CA ALA A 310 -24.55 -58.91 23.00
C ALA A 310 -25.68 -58.63 24.02
N HIS A 311 -26.09 -57.37 24.19
CA HIS A 311 -27.27 -56.99 24.97
C HIS A 311 -28.58 -57.22 24.19
N ALA A 312 -28.63 -56.88 22.90
CA ALA A 312 -29.76 -57.16 22.02
C ALA A 312 -29.95 -58.68 21.78
N GLU A 313 -28.87 -59.44 21.61
CA GLU A 313 -28.88 -60.90 21.56
C GLU A 313 -29.40 -61.52 22.86
N ARG A 314 -29.02 -60.96 24.03
CA ARG A 314 -29.56 -61.40 25.32
C ARG A 314 -31.05 -61.12 25.43
N ILE A 315 -31.53 -59.93 25.06
CA ILE A 315 -32.95 -59.57 25.10
C ILE A 315 -33.76 -60.42 24.11
N THR A 316 -33.26 -60.64 22.89
CA THR A 316 -33.95 -61.46 21.89
C THR A 316 -33.95 -62.94 22.28
N LYS A 317 -32.89 -63.45 22.92
CA LYS A 317 -32.90 -64.80 23.52
C LYS A 317 -33.90 -64.90 24.67
N ASP A 318 -33.87 -63.98 25.63
CA ASP A 318 -34.77 -63.98 26.79
C ASP A 318 -36.25 -63.89 26.37
N ALA A 319 -36.55 -63.05 25.36
CA ALA A 319 -37.88 -62.99 24.74
C ALA A 319 -38.27 -64.29 24.03
N ASN A 320 -37.34 -64.95 23.31
CA ASN A 320 -37.59 -66.25 22.68
C ASN A 320 -37.79 -67.37 23.72
N ASP A 321 -36.99 -67.40 24.78
CA ASP A 321 -37.11 -68.34 25.90
C ASP A 321 -38.44 -68.11 26.66
N GLN A 322 -38.85 -66.85 26.85
CA GLN A 322 -40.17 -66.50 27.41
C GLN A 322 -41.34 -66.91 26.50
N VAL A 323 -41.22 -66.70 25.18
CA VAL A 323 -42.22 -67.17 24.20
C VAL A 323 -42.30 -68.70 24.22
N ALA A 324 -41.18 -69.42 24.22
CA ALA A 324 -41.15 -70.88 24.32
C ALA A 324 -41.82 -71.37 25.62
N ALA A 325 -41.46 -70.79 26.77
CA ALA A 325 -42.06 -71.09 28.06
C ALA A 325 -43.58 -70.79 28.10
N SER A 326 -44.03 -69.74 27.39
CA SER A 326 -45.45 -69.42 27.24
C SER A 326 -46.21 -70.44 26.38
N ILE A 327 -45.57 -70.96 25.32
CA ILE A 327 -46.11 -72.02 24.46
C ILE A 327 -46.18 -73.34 25.25
N GLU A 328 -45.13 -73.71 25.99
CA GLU A 328 -45.16 -74.88 26.89
C GLU A 328 -46.19 -74.73 28.01
N HIS A 329 -46.42 -73.52 28.51
CA HIS A 329 -47.45 -73.26 29.51
C HIS A 329 -48.85 -73.42 28.91
N ALA A 330 -49.10 -72.86 27.73
CA ALA A 330 -50.33 -73.05 26.98
C ALA A 330 -50.59 -74.53 26.67
N GLN A 331 -49.59 -75.26 26.14
CA GLN A 331 -49.68 -76.71 25.89
C GLN A 331 -49.99 -77.52 27.16
N ARG A 332 -49.37 -77.17 28.31
CA ARG A 332 -49.70 -77.81 29.61
C ARG A 332 -51.10 -77.48 30.10
N ILE A 333 -51.65 -76.31 29.78
CA ILE A 333 -53.05 -75.97 30.06
C ILE A 333 -53.97 -76.75 29.12
N THR A 334 -53.69 -76.83 27.82
CA THR A 334 -54.46 -77.62 26.85
C THR A 334 -54.48 -79.10 27.22
N ALA A 335 -53.33 -79.70 27.52
CA ALA A 335 -53.26 -81.11 27.94
C ALA A 335 -54.06 -81.38 29.22
N LYS A 336 -54.01 -80.48 30.21
CA LYS A 336 -54.87 -80.55 31.40
C LYS A 336 -56.35 -80.42 31.05
N ALA A 337 -56.72 -79.51 30.14
CA ALA A 337 -58.10 -79.34 29.70
C ALA A 337 -58.62 -80.59 28.96
N ASP A 338 -57.80 -81.20 28.10
CA ASP A 338 -58.11 -82.47 27.43
C ASP A 338 -58.28 -83.62 28.45
N ASP A 339 -57.44 -83.67 29.49
CA ASP A 339 -57.58 -84.67 30.56
C ASP A 339 -58.80 -84.42 31.45
N PHE A 340 -59.17 -83.16 31.72
CA PHE A 340 -60.44 -82.82 32.36
C PHE A 340 -61.65 -83.18 31.48
N ASP A 341 -61.60 -82.96 30.16
CA ASP A 341 -62.65 -83.36 29.21
C ASP A 341 -62.79 -84.89 29.12
N LYS A 342 -61.68 -85.64 29.09
CA LYS A 342 -61.68 -87.11 29.22
C LYS A 342 -62.30 -87.57 30.54
N LEU A 343 -61.92 -86.95 31.66
CA LEU A 343 -62.44 -87.28 32.99
C LEU A 343 -63.94 -86.97 33.10
N MET A 344 -64.38 -85.81 32.61
CA MET A 344 -65.80 -85.43 32.56
C MET A 344 -66.62 -86.38 31.68
N ARG A 345 -66.08 -86.82 30.53
CA ARG A 345 -66.74 -87.84 29.69
C ARG A 345 -66.81 -89.20 30.39
N ALA A 346 -65.74 -89.63 31.06
CA ALA A 346 -65.73 -90.88 31.83
C ALA A 346 -66.70 -90.83 33.02
N GLN A 347 -66.74 -89.72 33.76
CA GLN A 347 -67.68 -89.48 34.86
C GLN A 347 -69.13 -89.41 34.37
N SER A 348 -69.38 -88.79 33.22
CA SER A 348 -70.70 -88.77 32.57
C SER A 348 -71.15 -90.18 32.16
N GLN A 349 -70.28 -90.96 31.53
CA GLN A 349 -70.55 -92.37 31.20
C GLN A 349 -70.78 -93.23 32.46
N GLN A 350 -70.04 -92.98 33.54
CA GLN A 350 -70.24 -93.66 34.82
C GLN A 350 -71.59 -93.30 35.45
N LEU A 351 -71.97 -92.02 35.47
CA LEU A 351 -73.29 -91.57 35.94
C LEU A 351 -74.43 -92.15 35.10
N GLU A 352 -74.26 -92.24 33.77
CA GLU A 352 -75.23 -92.86 32.88
C GLU A 352 -75.35 -94.37 33.13
N ALA A 353 -74.23 -95.07 33.37
CA ALA A 353 -74.22 -96.49 33.72
C ALA A 353 -74.87 -96.76 35.09
N ASP A 354 -74.56 -95.94 36.10
CA ASP A 354 -75.11 -96.07 37.45
C ASP A 354 -76.62 -95.76 37.47
N ALA A 355 -77.06 -94.75 36.69
CA ALA A 355 -78.49 -94.48 36.46
C ALA A 355 -79.20 -95.65 35.77
N LYS A 356 -78.57 -96.28 34.77
CA LYS A 356 -79.10 -97.50 34.10
C LYS A 356 -79.17 -98.68 35.06
N LEU A 357 -78.20 -98.85 35.97
CA LEU A 357 -78.22 -99.89 37.00
C LEU A 357 -79.35 -99.65 38.01
N ARG A 358 -79.48 -98.44 38.57
CA ARG A 358 -80.58 -98.08 39.49
C ARG A 358 -81.95 -98.26 38.82
N SER A 359 -82.08 -97.90 37.53
CA SER A 359 -83.32 -98.10 36.77
C SER A 359 -83.67 -99.58 36.61
N ARG A 360 -82.69 -100.44 36.32
CA ARG A 360 -82.86 -101.91 36.29
C ARG A 360 -83.25 -102.45 37.65
N GLU A 361 -82.56 -102.03 38.72
CA GLU A 361 -82.86 -102.50 40.07
C GLU A 361 -84.27 -102.11 40.53
N ILE A 362 -84.75 -100.92 40.17
CA ILE A 362 -86.14 -100.49 40.41
C ILE A 362 -87.12 -101.38 39.63
N LEU A 363 -86.82 -101.73 38.38
CA LEU A 363 -87.63 -102.66 37.58
C LEU A 363 -87.62 -104.08 38.14
N ASP A 364 -86.50 -104.59 38.64
CA ASP A 364 -86.38 -105.92 39.24
C ASP A 364 -87.04 -106.01 40.62
N ARG A 365 -86.96 -104.95 41.44
CA ARG A 365 -87.77 -104.83 42.67
C ARG A 365 -89.26 -104.78 42.33
N ALA A 366 -89.65 -104.10 41.25
CA ALA A 366 -91.05 -104.04 40.81
C ALA A 366 -91.56 -105.39 40.25
N SER A 367 -90.75 -106.10 39.45
CA SER A 367 -91.10 -107.42 38.91
C SER A 367 -91.18 -108.47 40.02
N THR A 368 -90.25 -108.46 40.98
CA THR A 368 -90.29 -109.32 42.18
C THR A 368 -91.52 -109.04 43.03
N LYS A 369 -91.90 -107.76 43.20
CA LYS A 369 -93.12 -107.37 43.92
C LYS A 369 -94.39 -107.81 43.17
N ALA A 370 -94.41 -107.70 41.84
CA ALA A 370 -95.52 -108.18 41.00
C ALA A 370 -95.65 -109.72 41.07
N GLN A 371 -94.54 -110.46 40.97
CA GLN A 371 -94.54 -111.92 41.10
C GLN A 371 -95.05 -112.34 42.48
N LYS A 372 -94.62 -111.69 43.57
CA LYS A 372 -95.12 -111.98 44.92
C LYS A 372 -96.63 -111.71 45.08
N ILE A 373 -97.19 -110.75 44.34
CA ILE A 373 -98.64 -110.53 44.27
C ILE A 373 -99.32 -111.66 43.47
N ILE A 374 -98.75 -112.09 42.35
CA ILE A 374 -99.27 -113.22 41.54
C ILE A 374 -99.26 -114.52 42.35
N ASP A 375 -98.18 -114.80 43.08
CA ASP A 375 -98.03 -116.00 43.91
C ASP A 375 -99.05 -116.01 45.06
N THR A 376 -99.24 -114.88 45.75
CA THR A 376 -100.24 -114.78 46.84
C THR A 376 -101.68 -114.88 46.33
N VAL A 377 -102.01 -114.29 45.17
CA VAL A 377 -103.33 -114.45 44.52
C VAL A 377 -103.56 -115.88 44.05
N THR A 378 -102.52 -116.56 43.54
CA THR A 378 -102.59 -117.95 43.08
C THR A 378 -102.72 -118.91 44.26
N GLN A 379 -101.98 -118.70 45.35
CA GLN A 379 -102.10 -119.50 46.56
C GLN A 379 -103.45 -119.28 47.26
N HIS A 380 -103.97 -118.04 47.28
CA HIS A 380 -105.30 -117.75 47.83
C HIS A 380 -106.41 -118.42 47.00
N SER A 381 -106.36 -118.33 45.66
CA SER A 381 -107.36 -118.99 44.80
C SER A 381 -107.27 -120.53 44.84
N GLN A 382 -106.07 -121.12 44.95
CA GLN A 382 -105.91 -122.56 45.24
C GLN A 382 -106.45 -122.95 46.62
N SER A 383 -106.30 -122.08 47.62
CA SER A 383 -106.86 -122.30 48.96
C SER A 383 -108.39 -122.29 48.93
N VAL A 384 -109.01 -121.32 48.24
CA VAL A 384 -110.47 -121.22 48.08
C VAL A 384 -111.02 -122.41 47.28
N LEU A 385 -110.28 -122.90 46.26
CA LEU A 385 -110.65 -124.12 45.53
C LEU A 385 -110.61 -125.37 46.43
N ARG A 386 -109.58 -125.52 47.28
CA ARG A 386 -109.52 -126.63 48.25
C ARG A 386 -110.64 -126.58 49.29
N ASP A 387 -110.89 -125.40 49.88
CA ASP A 387 -111.96 -125.23 50.86
C ASP A 387 -113.34 -125.51 50.24
N ALA A 388 -113.55 -125.10 48.98
CA ALA A 388 -114.75 -125.47 48.22
C ALA A 388 -114.84 -126.99 47.95
N GLU A 389 -113.76 -127.65 47.52
CA GLU A 389 -113.73 -129.11 47.36
C GLU A 389 -114.08 -129.83 48.66
N ASP A 390 -113.43 -129.49 49.78
CA ASP A 390 -113.68 -130.13 51.07
C ASP A 390 -115.10 -129.86 51.59
N ARG A 391 -115.69 -128.69 51.29
CA ARG A 391 -117.10 -128.42 51.55
C ARG A 391 -118.03 -129.32 50.73
N THR A 392 -117.69 -129.64 49.48
CA THR A 392 -118.45 -130.64 48.68
C THR A 392 -118.24 -132.07 49.17
N ARG A 393 -117.04 -132.44 49.67
CA ARG A 393 -116.79 -133.75 50.29
C ARG A 393 -117.62 -133.91 51.56
N ASN A 394 -117.67 -132.88 52.40
CA ASN A 394 -118.42 -132.86 53.66
C ASN A 394 -119.95 -132.98 53.41
N LEU A 395 -120.51 -132.23 52.45
CA LEU A 395 -121.92 -132.38 52.04
C LEU A 395 -122.24 -133.80 51.51
N ARG A 396 -121.32 -134.43 50.79
CA ARG A 396 -121.49 -135.81 50.29
C ARG A 396 -121.48 -136.84 51.43
N TRP A 397 -120.64 -136.63 52.43
CA TRP A 397 -120.57 -137.45 53.64
C TRP A 397 -121.85 -137.31 54.50
N GLN A 398 -122.36 -136.09 54.67
CA GLN A 398 -123.64 -135.82 55.34
C GLN A 398 -124.83 -136.51 54.63
N GLN A 399 -124.83 -136.59 53.29
CA GLN A 399 -125.82 -137.37 52.53
C GLN A 399 -125.76 -138.88 52.83
N GLN A 400 -124.56 -139.44 53.00
CA GLN A 400 -124.39 -140.84 53.39
C GLN A 400 -124.82 -141.08 54.85
N GLN A 401 -124.51 -140.16 55.77
CA GLN A 401 -125.01 -140.23 57.16
C GLN A 401 -126.54 -140.18 57.21
N LEU A 402 -127.20 -139.27 56.48
CA LEU A 402 -128.66 -139.23 56.39
C LEU A 402 -129.26 -140.54 55.86
N THR A 403 -128.59 -141.20 54.90
CA THR A 403 -129.02 -142.50 54.37
C THR A 403 -128.87 -143.61 55.42
N SER A 404 -127.77 -143.62 56.18
CA SER A 404 -127.56 -144.54 57.31
C SER A 404 -128.61 -144.32 58.41
N PHE A 405 -128.82 -143.07 58.81
CA PHE A 405 -129.74 -142.68 59.87
C PHE A 405 -131.19 -143.05 59.51
N MET A 406 -131.60 -142.93 58.24
CA MET A 406 -132.91 -143.40 57.77
C MET A 406 -133.09 -144.93 57.81
N SER A 407 -132.00 -145.71 57.96
CA SER A 407 -132.09 -147.15 58.24
C SER A 407 -132.17 -147.45 59.75
N GLU A 408 -131.35 -146.79 60.58
CA GLU A 408 -131.43 -146.91 62.05
C GLU A 408 -132.75 -146.39 62.61
N VAL A 409 -133.30 -145.28 62.09
CA VAL A 409 -134.62 -144.75 62.48
C VAL A 409 -135.75 -145.73 62.16
N LYS A 410 -135.59 -146.66 61.21
CA LYS A 410 -136.59 -147.71 60.96
C LYS A 410 -136.56 -148.82 62.01
N GLU A 411 -135.43 -149.07 62.65
CA GLU A 411 -135.29 -150.07 63.72
C GLU A 411 -135.52 -149.44 65.11
N LEU A 412 -135.12 -148.18 65.29
CA LEU A 412 -135.42 -147.37 66.47
C LEU A 412 -136.78 -146.66 66.42
N MET A 413 -137.62 -146.94 65.41
CA MET A 413 -139.09 -146.74 65.50
C MET A 413 -139.77 -147.67 66.55
N ARG A 414 -138.98 -148.18 67.52
CA ARG A 414 -139.41 -148.82 68.77
C ARG A 414 -139.05 -148.01 70.03
N SER A 415 -138.34 -146.87 69.94
CA SER A 415 -138.17 -145.92 71.05
C SER A 415 -138.01 -144.46 70.58
N GLU A 416 -138.80 -143.56 71.17
CA GLU A 416 -139.10 -142.19 70.72
C GLU A 416 -137.98 -141.14 70.91
N GLY A 417 -138.05 -139.98 70.22
CA GLY A 417 -137.49 -138.70 70.74
C GLY A 417 -136.84 -137.74 69.72
N ALA A 418 -137.35 -136.50 69.60
CA ALA A 418 -137.13 -135.52 68.51
C ALA A 418 -136.09 -134.37 68.73
N GLY A 419 -135.70 -133.67 67.63
CA GLY A 419 -135.24 -132.23 67.54
C GLY A 419 -133.77 -131.84 67.84
N ASP A 420 -133.21 -130.64 67.57
CA ASP A 420 -133.51 -129.53 66.59
C ASP A 420 -132.39 -128.38 66.53
N SER A 421 -132.35 -127.54 65.45
CA SER A 421 -131.90 -126.10 65.28
C SER A 421 -130.47 -125.43 65.47
N ALA A 422 -129.98 -124.73 64.40
CA ALA A 422 -129.64 -123.25 64.17
C ALA A 422 -128.36 -122.37 64.58
N ALA A 423 -127.86 -121.54 63.60
CA ALA A 423 -127.46 -120.05 63.57
C ALA A 423 -126.08 -119.36 64.03
N ALA A 424 -125.86 -118.05 63.68
CA ALA A 424 -124.83 -116.97 64.09
C ALA A 424 -123.54 -116.65 63.20
N VAL A 425 -122.77 -115.49 63.20
CA VAL A 425 -122.95 -113.99 63.35
C VAL A 425 -121.76 -113.07 62.75
N ILE A 426 -121.29 -111.89 63.29
CA ILE A 426 -120.42 -110.77 62.68
C ILE A 426 -119.37 -110.09 63.68
N ASP A 427 -118.48 -109.02 63.54
CA ASP A 427 -118.12 -107.87 62.59
C ASP A 427 -116.73 -107.09 62.88
N ALA A 428 -116.37 -106.01 62.12
CA ALA A 428 -115.52 -104.76 62.39
C ALA A 428 -113.92 -104.73 62.49
N ALA A 429 -113.10 -103.61 62.50
CA ALA A 429 -113.00 -102.24 61.86
C ALA A 429 -111.71 -101.35 62.23
N ALA A 430 -111.44 -100.17 61.57
CA ALA A 430 -110.72 -98.88 62.00
C ALA A 430 -109.19 -98.47 61.65
N PRO A 431 -108.74 -97.14 61.70
CA PRO A 431 -107.44 -96.55 61.17
C PRO A 431 -106.64 -95.46 62.03
N GLU A 432 -105.52 -94.81 61.55
CA GLU A 432 -105.04 -93.36 61.80
C GLU A 432 -103.54 -92.95 61.36
N PRO A 433 -103.11 -91.63 61.31
CA PRO A 433 -101.79 -91.10 60.80
C PRO A 433 -101.01 -89.98 61.63
N ALA A 434 -99.78 -89.51 61.25
CA ALA A 434 -99.10 -88.24 61.72
C ALA A 434 -97.78 -87.76 60.95
N PRO A 435 -97.28 -86.48 61.07
CA PRO A 435 -96.14 -85.88 60.28
C PRO A 435 -95.07 -84.98 61.04
N LEU A 436 -94.26 -84.16 60.30
CA LEU A 436 -93.28 -83.05 60.67
C LEU A 436 -91.78 -83.45 60.92
N THR A 437 -90.69 -82.64 60.78
CA THR A 437 -90.36 -81.27 60.20
C THR A 437 -88.96 -81.29 59.47
N ASP A 438 -87.93 -80.38 59.41
CA ASP A 438 -87.52 -79.07 60.05
C ASP A 438 -86.41 -78.25 59.25
N SER A 439 -85.55 -77.44 59.91
CA SER A 439 -84.60 -76.37 59.43
C SER A 439 -83.08 -76.74 59.40
N GLY A 440 -82.05 -75.94 58.99
CA GLY A 440 -81.85 -74.56 58.46
C GLY A 440 -80.34 -74.16 58.28
N PHE A 441 -80.02 -72.89 57.92
CA PHE A 441 -78.67 -72.22 57.73
C PHE A 441 -77.78 -72.62 56.50
N ASP A 442 -76.92 -71.77 55.88
CA ASP A 442 -76.87 -70.29 55.68
C ASP A 442 -75.82 -69.83 54.59
N GLU A 443 -75.66 -68.51 54.38
CA GLU A 443 -74.75 -67.71 53.52
C GLU A 443 -73.22 -68.07 53.51
N THR A 444 -72.33 -67.58 52.62
CA THR A 444 -72.22 -66.28 51.90
C THR A 444 -71.67 -66.33 50.46
N THR A 445 -71.80 -65.19 49.76
CA THR A 445 -71.18 -64.84 48.46
C THR A 445 -69.97 -63.90 48.60
N GLU A 446 -69.03 -63.95 47.66
CA GLU A 446 -68.49 -62.75 46.97
C GLU A 446 -67.83 -63.15 45.62
N ALA A 447 -67.45 -62.17 44.79
CA ALA A 447 -67.11 -62.34 43.36
C ALA A 447 -65.88 -61.56 42.90
#